data_AF-A0A444YIU8-F1
#
_entry.id   AF-A0A444YIU8-F1
#
_cell.length_a   1.000
_cell.length_b   1.000
_cell.length_c   1.000
_cell.angle_alpha   90.00
_cell.angle_beta   90.00
_cell.angle_gamma   90.00
#
_symmetry.space_group_name_H-M   'P 1'
#
loop_
_entity.id
_entity.type
_entity.pdbx_description
1 polymer ?
#
loop_
_entity_poly.entity_id
_entity_poly.type
_entity_poly.pdbx_seq_one_letter_code
_entity_poly.pdbx_strand_id
1 'polypeptide(L)'
;MTGSGRLASVRPVRTAPEKISEKVAESIKNAQETCSEDPASGECVAAWDEVEELSAAASHARDRLKDSDPLEDFCKDNPETIECKTHDN
;
A
#
# COMPACT_ATOMS: atom_id res chain seq x y z
N MET A 1 -9.93 1.07 43.19
CA MET A 1 -9.76 0.67 41.79
C MET A 1 -10.31 1.76 40.90
N THR A 2 -9.48 2.60 40.29
CA THR A 2 -9.90 3.41 39.12
C THR A 2 -8.65 4.03 38.49
N GLY A 3 -7.95 3.24 37.67
CA GLY A 3 -6.90 3.75 36.79
C GLY A 3 -7.56 4.30 35.52
N SER A 4 -7.62 5.62 35.39
CA SER A 4 -8.09 6.30 34.18
C SER A 4 -6.95 6.41 33.17
N GLY A 5 -6.74 5.34 32.37
CA GLY A 5 -5.80 5.35 31.26
C GLY A 5 -6.34 6.19 30.10
N ARG A 6 -5.66 7.29 29.76
CA ARG A 6 -5.92 8.06 28.53
C ARG A 6 -5.36 7.28 27.34
N LEU A 7 -6.24 6.72 26.52
CA LEU A 7 -5.86 6.17 25.21
C LEU A 7 -5.49 7.34 24.30
N ALA A 8 -4.19 7.54 24.07
CA ALA A 8 -3.71 8.45 23.03
C ALA A 8 -4.10 7.85 21.67
N SER A 9 -5.08 8.46 21.01
CA SER A 9 -5.47 8.11 19.65
C SER A 9 -4.32 8.42 18.70
N VAL A 10 -3.50 7.41 18.38
CA VAL A 10 -2.48 7.49 17.34
C VAL A 10 -3.22 7.70 16.02
N ARG A 11 -3.18 8.92 15.49
CA ARG A 11 -3.72 9.22 14.16
C ARG A 11 -2.86 8.47 13.14
N PRO A 12 -3.40 7.56 12.33
CA PRO A 12 -2.64 6.98 11.25
C PRO A 12 -2.35 8.09 10.23
N VAL A 13 -1.07 8.41 10.07
CA VAL A 13 -0.61 9.30 9.00
C VAL A 13 -0.86 8.56 7.69
N ARG A 14 -1.94 8.91 6.99
CA ARG A 14 -2.16 8.46 5.61
C ARG A 14 -1.21 9.25 4.72
N THR A 15 -0.03 8.71 4.47
CA THR A 15 0.84 9.24 3.42
C THR A 15 0.14 8.99 2.08
N ALA A 16 -0.09 10.06 1.31
CA ALA A 16 -0.72 9.94 -0.01
C ALA A 16 0.13 9.03 -0.92
N PRO A 17 -0.48 8.16 -1.75
CA PRO A 17 0.24 7.19 -2.56
C PRO A 17 1.32 7.84 -3.45
N GLU A 18 1.03 9.02 -4.01
CA GLU A 18 1.98 9.80 -4.81
C GLU A 18 3.29 10.10 -4.07
N LYS A 19 3.21 10.43 -2.77
CA LYS A 19 4.38 10.72 -1.93
C LYS A 19 5.18 9.46 -1.58
N ILE A 20 4.54 8.28 -1.61
CA ILE A 20 5.23 7.00 -1.39
C ILE A 20 5.92 6.58 -2.69
N SER A 21 5.28 6.74 -3.84
CA SER A 21 5.88 6.47 -5.16
C SER A 21 7.13 7.30 -5.42
N GLU A 22 7.11 8.59 -5.06
CA GLU A 22 8.30 9.46 -5.18
C GLU A 22 9.45 8.97 -4.29
N LYS A 23 9.16 8.58 -3.04
CA LYS A 23 10.14 7.99 -2.13
C LYS A 23 10.72 6.68 -2.65
N VAL A 24 9.91 5.80 -3.23
CA VAL A 24 10.39 4.56 -3.86
C VAL A 24 11.41 4.88 -4.95
N ALA A 25 11.12 5.88 -5.80
CA ALA A 25 12.03 6.28 -6.88
C ALA A 25 13.36 6.87 -6.36
N GLU A 26 13.31 7.62 -5.26
CA GLU A 26 14.50 8.14 -4.57
C GLU A 26 15.33 6.99 -3.95
N SER A 27 14.69 6.08 -3.22
CA SER A 27 15.36 4.92 -2.60
C SER A 27 15.96 3.98 -3.63
N ILE A 28 15.35 3.81 -4.82
CA ILE A 28 15.95 3.03 -5.92
C ILE A 28 17.26 3.67 -6.40
N LYS A 29 17.31 5.00 -6.55
CA LYS A 29 18.56 5.68 -6.94
C LYS A 29 19.63 5.50 -5.87
N ASN A 30 19.27 5.66 -4.61
CA ASN A 30 20.19 5.46 -3.49
C ASN A 30 20.72 4.02 -3.44
N ALA A 31 19.84 3.02 -3.59
CA ALA A 31 20.24 1.62 -3.67
C ALA A 31 21.18 1.36 -4.85
N GLN A 32 20.91 1.94 -6.02
CA GLN A 32 21.81 1.83 -7.18
C GLN A 32 23.18 2.44 -6.91
N GLU A 33 23.25 3.63 -6.31
CA GLU A 33 24.52 4.28 -5.94
C GLU A 33 25.28 3.47 -4.90
N THR A 34 24.61 3.02 -3.84
CA THR A 34 25.20 2.23 -2.74
C THR A 34 25.71 0.86 -3.24
N CYS A 35 24.98 0.23 -4.15
CA CYS A 35 25.34 -1.06 -4.75
C CYS A 35 26.33 -0.98 -5.91
N SER A 36 26.72 0.23 -6.36
CA SER A 36 27.57 0.39 -7.55
C SER A 36 28.99 -0.13 -7.36
N GLU A 37 29.50 -0.08 -6.12
CA GLU A 37 30.86 -0.52 -5.79
C GLU A 37 30.91 -1.99 -5.37
N ASP A 38 30.03 -2.39 -4.44
CA ASP A 38 29.91 -3.77 -3.98
C ASP A 38 28.43 -4.21 -3.93
N PRO A 39 27.98 -4.97 -4.93
CA PRO A 39 26.60 -5.43 -5.04
C PRO A 39 26.24 -6.54 -4.02
N ALA A 40 27.21 -7.11 -3.29
CA ALA A 40 26.97 -8.08 -2.23
C ALA A 40 27.22 -7.52 -0.83
N SER A 41 27.55 -6.22 -0.72
CA SER A 41 27.74 -5.56 0.56
C SER A 41 26.43 -5.58 1.37
N GLY A 42 26.56 -5.65 2.70
CA GLY A 42 25.40 -5.58 3.59
C GLY A 42 24.64 -4.25 3.47
N GLU A 43 25.33 -3.17 3.11
CA GLU A 43 24.75 -1.85 2.88
C GLU A 43 23.91 -1.82 1.59
N CYS A 44 24.39 -2.46 0.52
CA CYS A 44 23.63 -2.64 -0.71
C CYS A 44 22.34 -3.45 -0.47
N VAL A 45 22.44 -4.57 0.25
CA VAL A 45 21.29 -5.42 0.58
C VAL A 45 20.28 -4.64 1.42
N ALA A 46 20.74 -3.94 2.46
CA ALA A 46 19.87 -3.13 3.31
C ALA A 46 19.17 -1.99 2.53
N ALA A 47 19.84 -1.37 1.56
CA ALA A 47 19.24 -0.36 0.72
C ALA A 47 18.12 -0.92 -0.18
N TRP A 48 18.30 -2.15 -0.70
CA TRP A 48 17.25 -2.82 -1.46
C TRP A 48 16.10 -3.34 -0.58
N ASP A 49 16.37 -3.76 0.65
CA ASP A 49 15.33 -4.10 1.63
C ASP A 49 14.41 -2.90 1.90
N GLU A 50 14.96 -1.69 2.02
CA GLU A 50 14.15 -0.47 2.18
C GLU A 50 13.25 -0.20 0.95
N VAL A 51 13.79 -0.40 -0.27
CA VAL A 51 13.02 -0.26 -1.51
C VAL A 51 11.88 -1.27 -1.58
N GLU A 52 12.11 -2.52 -1.13
CA GLU A 52 11.08 -3.56 -1.08
C GLU A 52 9.92 -3.13 -0.17
N GLU A 53 10.22 -2.70 1.05
CA GLU A 53 9.22 -2.27 2.02
C GLU A 53 8.42 -1.05 1.55
N LEU A 54 9.09 -0.04 0.97
CA LEU A 54 8.43 1.14 0.43
C LEU A 54 7.53 0.79 -0.77
N SER A 55 7.96 -0.14 -1.62
CA SER A 55 7.19 -0.61 -2.77
C SER A 55 5.96 -1.40 -2.34
N ALA A 56 6.09 -2.25 -1.31
CA ALA A 56 4.97 -2.95 -0.70
C ALA A 56 3.95 -1.97 -0.11
N ALA A 57 4.41 -0.96 0.63
CA ALA A 57 3.56 0.10 1.17
C ALA A 57 2.82 0.89 0.06
N ALA A 58 3.51 1.20 -1.04
CA ALA A 58 2.92 1.86 -2.20
C ALA A 58 1.83 1.00 -2.87
N SER A 59 2.10 -0.30 -3.09
CA SER A 59 1.10 -1.21 -3.66
C SER A 59 -0.11 -1.35 -2.75
N HIS A 60 0.11 -1.55 -1.45
CA HIS A 60 -0.99 -1.63 -0.49
C HIS A 60 -1.81 -0.34 -0.41
N ALA A 61 -1.17 0.83 -0.54
CA ALA A 61 -1.89 2.10 -0.60
C ALA A 61 -2.75 2.19 -1.87
N ARG A 62 -2.22 1.78 -3.02
CA ARG A 62 -2.96 1.74 -4.29
C ARG A 62 -4.09 0.72 -4.28
N ASP A 63 -3.88 -0.47 -3.72
CA ASP A 63 -4.91 -1.51 -3.66
C ASP A 63 -6.07 -1.09 -2.75
N ARG A 64 -5.80 -0.31 -1.70
CA ARG A 64 -6.84 0.33 -0.89
C ARG A 64 -7.60 1.45 -1.61
N LEU A 65 -7.10 1.95 -2.74
CA LEU A 65 -7.78 2.94 -3.58
C LEU A 65 -8.53 2.31 -4.77
N LYS A 66 -8.33 1.00 -5.02
CA LYS A 66 -9.18 0.24 -5.92
C LYS A 66 -10.49 -0.04 -5.18
N ASP A 67 -11.22 1.02 -4.89
CA ASP A 67 -12.59 0.90 -4.41
C ASP A 67 -13.43 0.40 -5.59
N SER A 68 -14.05 -0.75 -5.32
CA SER A 68 -15.09 -1.45 -6.07
C SER A 68 -14.78 -1.91 -7.51
N ASP A 69 -15.08 -3.19 -7.75
CA ASP A 69 -15.20 -3.72 -9.09
C ASP A 69 -16.32 -2.95 -9.81
N PRO A 70 -16.08 -2.38 -11.01
CA PRO A 70 -17.13 -1.70 -11.77
C PRO A 70 -18.40 -2.52 -11.93
N LEU A 71 -18.28 -3.86 -12.00
CA LEU A 71 -19.45 -4.74 -12.04
C LEU A 71 -20.16 -4.79 -10.68
N GLU A 72 -19.43 -4.83 -9.57
CA GLU A 72 -20.03 -4.81 -8.22
C GLU A 72 -20.78 -3.51 -7.96
N ASP A 73 -20.23 -2.36 -8.38
CA ASP A 73 -20.94 -1.07 -8.30
C ASP A 73 -22.16 -1.03 -9.21
N PHE A 74 -22.05 -1.53 -10.44
CA PHE A 74 -23.19 -1.63 -11.35
C PHE A 74 -24.31 -2.53 -10.78
N CYS A 75 -23.95 -3.64 -10.15
CA CYS A 75 -24.88 -4.58 -9.53
C CYS A 75 -25.53 -4.06 -8.25
N LYS A 76 -24.90 -3.13 -7.52
CA LYS A 76 -25.53 -2.43 -6.39
C LYS A 76 -26.73 -1.60 -6.85
N ASP A 77 -26.61 -0.95 -8.00
CA ASP A 77 -27.64 -0.07 -8.54
C ASP A 77 -28.63 -0.79 -9.48
N ASN A 78 -28.25 -1.95 -10.04
CA ASN A 78 -29.06 -2.72 -11.00
C ASN A 78 -29.10 -4.23 -10.66
N PRO A 79 -29.62 -4.62 -9.48
CA PRO A 79 -29.60 -6.01 -9.00
C PRO A 79 -30.41 -6.98 -9.88
N GLU A 80 -31.34 -6.48 -10.69
CA GLU A 80 -32.20 -7.26 -11.56
C GLU A 80 -31.59 -7.60 -12.93
N THR A 81 -30.46 -6.99 -13.28
CA THR A 81 -29.77 -7.25 -14.55
C THR A 81 -29.26 -8.68 -14.61
N ILE A 82 -29.18 -9.23 -15.82
CA ILE A 82 -28.78 -10.63 -16.03
C ILE A 82 -27.34 -10.88 -15.58
N GLU A 83 -26.52 -9.82 -15.60
CA GLU A 83 -25.14 -9.79 -15.15
C GLU A 83 -25.01 -9.83 -13.61
N CYS A 84 -26.05 -9.43 -12.88
CA CYS A 84 -26.05 -9.25 -11.42
C CYS A 84 -26.97 -10.23 -10.67
N LYS A 85 -27.74 -11.01 -11.41
CA LYS A 85 -28.70 -11.97 -10.86
C LYS A 85 -27.96 -13.13 -10.19
N THR A 86 -27.83 -13.05 -8.87
CA THR A 86 -27.20 -14.09 -8.05
C THR A 86 -28.26 -15.10 -7.62
N HIS A 87 -28.06 -16.38 -7.95
CA HIS A 87 -28.97 -17.46 -7.58
C HIS A 87 -28.42 -18.24 -6.37
N ASP A 88 -29.03 -18.09 -5.20
CA ASP A 88 -28.80 -19.00 -4.07
C ASP A 88 -29.36 -20.40 -4.42
N ASN A 89 -28.53 -21.44 -4.32
CA ASN A 89 -28.89 -22.83 -4.54
C ASN A 89 -29.23 -23.53 -3.22
#